data_AF-A0A351J249-F1
#
_entry.id   AF-A0A351J249-F1
#
_cell.length_a   1.000
_cell.length_b   1.000
_cell.length_c   1.000
_cell.angle_alpha   90.00
_cell.angle_beta   90.00
_cell.angle_gamma   90.00
#
_symmetry.space_group_name_H-M   'P 1'
#
loop_
_entity.id
_entity.type
_entity.pdbx_description
1 polymer ?
#
loop_
_entity_poly.entity_id
_entity_poly.type
_entity_poly.pdbx_seq_one_letter_code
_entity_poly.pdbx_strand_id
1 'polypeptide(L)'
;MNSDAGQGEISLDKDVFTFRGVVDGKALSFETPTKNIGAFPITVGKEFDLYHNGRLYYFYPLPDGRAAVKWVSFMDVLTRYYKEKQ
;
A
#
# COMPACT_ATOMS: atom_id res chain seq x y z
N MET A 1 -4.40 -0.97 -18.94
CA MET A 1 -3.96 -1.85 -17.85
C MET A 1 -5.20 -2.59 -17.37
N ASN A 2 -5.15 -3.91 -17.25
CA ASN A 2 -6.31 -4.70 -16.83
C ASN A 2 -6.45 -4.57 -15.30
N SER A 3 -7.50 -3.91 -14.81
CA SER A 3 -7.75 -3.72 -13.38
C SER A 3 -8.16 -5.00 -12.66
N ASP A 4 -8.48 -6.07 -13.40
CA ASP A 4 -8.90 -7.37 -12.84
C ASP A 4 -7.72 -8.32 -12.57
N ALA A 5 -6.50 -7.79 -12.43
CA ALA A 5 -5.31 -8.59 -12.11
C ALA A 5 -5.37 -9.23 -10.71
N GLY A 6 -6.20 -8.67 -9.82
CA GLY A 6 -6.42 -9.21 -8.48
C GLY A 6 -7.36 -8.36 -7.64
N GLN A 7 -7.87 -8.94 -6.57
CA GLN A 7 -8.70 -8.25 -5.58
C GLN A 7 -8.29 -8.71 -4.19
N GLY A 8 -8.28 -7.76 -3.25
CA GLY A 8 -7.97 -8.06 -1.86
C GLY A 8 -8.30 -6.92 -0.94
N GLU A 9 -8.13 -7.18 0.34
CA GLU A 9 -8.25 -6.22 1.41
C GLU A 9 -6.87 -5.74 1.84
N ILE A 10 -6.79 -4.45 2.12
CA ILE A 10 -5.59 -3.79 2.63
C ILE A 10 -5.92 -3.22 3.99
N SER A 11 -5.04 -3.43 4.96
CA SER A 11 -5.00 -2.65 6.18
C SER A 11 -3.64 -1.97 6.31
N LEU A 12 -3.64 -0.78 6.90
CA LEU A 12 -2.42 -0.08 7.24
C LEU A 12 -2.63 0.62 8.56
N ASP A 13 -1.73 0.34 9.50
CA ASP A 13 -1.63 1.04 10.76
C ASP A 13 -0.20 1.55 10.98
N LYS A 14 0.06 2.05 12.19
CA LYS A 14 1.36 2.62 12.54
C LYS A 14 2.50 1.60 12.48
N ASP A 15 2.23 0.30 12.66
CA ASP A 15 3.25 -0.74 12.79
C ASP A 15 3.35 -1.60 11.52
N VAL A 16 2.23 -1.86 10.84
CA VAL A 16 2.17 -2.81 9.72
C VAL A 16 1.22 -2.39 8.59
N PHE A 17 1.64 -2.66 7.35
CA PHE A 17 0.80 -2.78 6.16
C PHE A 17 0.49 -4.25 5.92
N THR A 18 -0.77 -4.60 5.68
CA THR A 18 -1.17 -5.96 5.29
C THR A 18 -1.95 -5.96 3.99
N PHE A 19 -1.76 -7.02 3.20
CA PHE A 19 -2.59 -7.34 2.06
C PHE A 19 -3.05 -8.79 2.17
N ARG A 20 -4.33 -9.05 1.88
CA ARG A 20 -4.89 -10.39 1.74
C ARG A 20 -5.87 -10.44 0.57
N GLY A 21 -5.65 -11.32 -0.38
CA GLY A 21 -6.52 -11.41 -1.55
C GLY A 21 -6.12 -12.49 -2.55
N VAL A 22 -6.57 -12.29 -3.78
CA VAL A 22 -6.24 -13.12 -4.93
C VAL A 22 -5.54 -12.24 -5.96
N VAL A 23 -4.37 -12.68 -6.43
CA VAL A 23 -3.60 -12.01 -7.49
C VAL A 23 -3.22 -13.07 -8.53
N ASP A 24 -3.46 -12.80 -9.80
CA ASP A 24 -3.22 -13.74 -10.91
C ASP A 24 -3.86 -15.13 -10.67
N GLY A 25 -5.06 -15.16 -10.08
CA GLY A 25 -5.81 -16.38 -9.75
C GLY A 25 -5.26 -17.19 -8.57
N LYS A 26 -4.26 -16.68 -7.84
CA LYS A 26 -3.67 -17.33 -6.66
C LYS A 26 -3.93 -16.54 -5.39
N ALA A 27 -4.23 -17.24 -4.30
CA ALA A 27 -4.30 -16.61 -2.99
C ALA A 27 -2.92 -16.02 -2.63
N LEU A 28 -2.92 -14.77 -2.18
CA LEU A 28 -1.74 -14.03 -1.77
C LEU A 28 -2.05 -13.30 -0.47
N SER A 29 -1.15 -13.42 0.49
CA SER A 29 -1.20 -12.68 1.74
C SER A 29 0.21 -12.28 2.12
N PHE A 30 0.41 -11.03 2.51
CA PHE A 30 1.70 -10.56 2.99
C PHE A 30 1.55 -9.38 3.95
N GLU A 31 2.61 -9.16 4.72
CA GLU A 31 2.73 -8.06 5.67
C GLU A 31 4.05 -7.34 5.46
N THR A 32 4.06 -6.04 5.66
CA THR A 32 5.26 -5.20 5.59
C THR A 32 5.27 -4.25 6.77
N PRO A 33 6.31 -4.28 7.65
CA PRO A 33 6.43 -3.30 8.72
C PRO A 33 6.44 -1.88 8.17
N THR A 34 5.60 -1.00 8.72
CA THR A 34 5.40 0.34 8.16
C THR A 34 6.70 1.16 8.13
N LYS A 35 7.57 0.96 9.12
CA LYS A 35 8.93 1.55 9.18
C LYS A 35 9.86 1.15 8.01
N ASN A 36 9.58 0.04 7.33
CA ASN A 36 10.38 -0.45 6.20
C ASN A 36 9.86 0.07 4.85
N ILE A 37 8.73 0.77 4.85
CA ILE A 37 8.16 1.34 3.63
C ILE A 37 8.81 2.72 3.42
N GLY A 38 9.74 2.80 2.46
CA GLY A 38 10.52 4.01 2.23
C GLY A 38 9.72 5.18 1.65
N ALA A 39 8.80 4.90 0.74
CA ALA A 39 7.85 5.85 0.17
C ALA A 39 6.67 5.10 -0.47
N PHE A 40 5.51 5.75 -0.53
CA PHE A 40 4.42 5.36 -1.43
C PHE A 40 4.43 6.32 -2.63
N PRO A 41 5.04 5.97 -3.76
CA PRO A 41 4.80 6.68 -5.00
C PRO A 41 3.29 6.68 -5.28
N ILE A 42 2.75 7.85 -5.58
CA ILE A 42 1.33 8.02 -5.90
C ILE A 42 1.18 8.50 -7.33
N THR A 43 0.28 7.86 -8.06
CA THR A 43 -0.39 8.49 -9.20
C THR A 43 -1.68 9.12 -8.67
N VAL A 44 -1.74 10.45 -8.62
CA VAL A 44 -2.78 11.23 -7.93
C VAL A 44 -4.19 10.71 -8.25
N GLY A 45 -4.89 10.23 -7.22
CA GLY A 45 -6.31 9.91 -7.26
C GLY A 45 -6.70 8.57 -7.91
N LYS A 46 -5.74 7.69 -8.24
CA LYS A 46 -6.04 6.39 -8.88
C LYS A 46 -5.42 5.19 -8.20
N GLU A 47 -4.15 5.27 -7.84
CA GLU A 47 -3.37 4.12 -7.39
C GLU A 47 -2.22 4.53 -6.48
N PHE A 48 -1.69 3.57 -5.73
CA PHE A 48 -0.43 3.72 -5.01
C PHE A 48 0.43 2.47 -5.19
N ASP A 49 1.73 2.66 -5.04
CA ASP A 49 2.74 1.64 -5.29
C ASP A 49 3.34 1.13 -3.98
N LEU A 50 3.55 -0.19 -3.87
CA LEU A 50 4.28 -0.80 -2.76
C LEU A 50 5.32 -1.79 -3.26
N TYR A 51 6.55 -1.65 -2.78
CA TYR A 51 7.58 -2.66 -2.95
C TYR A 51 7.53 -3.68 -1.81
N HIS A 52 7.39 -4.96 -2.16
CA HIS A 52 7.45 -6.07 -1.21
C HIS A 52 8.28 -7.22 -1.81
N ASN A 53 9.34 -7.63 -1.11
CA ASN A 53 10.23 -8.74 -1.50
C ASN A 53 10.73 -8.66 -2.97
N GLY A 54 11.15 -7.48 -3.40
CA GLY A 54 11.66 -7.25 -4.77
C GLY A 54 10.58 -7.21 -5.85
N ARG A 55 9.29 -7.29 -5.50
CA ARG A 55 8.16 -7.13 -6.42
C ARG A 55 7.43 -5.81 -6.15
N LEU A 56 7.11 -5.09 -7.22
CA LEU A 56 6.28 -3.89 -7.19
C LEU A 56 4.81 -4.27 -7.35
N TYR A 57 3.97 -3.78 -6.44
CA TYR A 57 2.53 -3.95 -6.46
C TYR A 57 1.85 -2.61 -6.70
N TYR A 58 0.90 -2.59 -7.63
CA TYR A 58 0.03 -1.45 -7.93
C TYR A 58 -1.33 -1.71 -7.29
N PHE A 59 -1.76 -0.81 -6.41
CA PHE A 59 -3.03 -0.92 -5.71
C PHE A 59 -4.00 0.14 -6.18
N TYR A 60 -5.22 -0.30 -6.53
CA TYR A 60 -6.34 0.55 -6.93
C TYR A 60 -7.40 0.51 -5.83
N PRO A 61 -7.49 1.52 -4.96
CA PRO A 61 -8.49 1.54 -3.91
C PRO A 61 -9.90 1.57 -4.50
N LEU A 62 -10.76 0.66 -4.01
CA LEU A 62 -12.17 0.59 -4.37
C LEU A 62 -13.04 0.82 -3.12
N PRO A 63 -14.26 1.39 -3.27
CA PRO A 63 -14.83 1.91 -4.51
C PRO A 63 -14.29 3.32 -4.89
N ASP A 64 -13.52 3.98 -4.01
CA ASP A 64 -13.05 5.35 -4.20
C ASP A 64 -11.52 5.42 -4.29
N GLY A 65 -10.99 5.63 -5.50
CA GLY A 65 -9.56 5.78 -5.76
C GLY A 65 -8.90 6.96 -5.02
N ARG A 66 -9.68 7.95 -4.56
CA ARG A 66 -9.16 9.05 -3.73
C ARG A 66 -8.68 8.57 -2.35
N ALA A 67 -9.05 7.37 -1.92
CA ALA A 67 -8.48 6.75 -0.73
C ALA A 67 -6.96 6.60 -0.82
N ALA A 68 -6.38 6.48 -2.02
CA ALA A 68 -4.93 6.48 -2.23
C ALA A 68 -4.25 7.70 -1.60
N VAL A 69 -4.87 8.88 -1.71
CA VAL A 69 -4.34 10.13 -1.13
C VAL A 69 -4.28 10.04 0.40
N LYS A 70 -5.28 9.41 1.04
CA LYS A 70 -5.32 9.24 2.50
C LYS A 70 -4.21 8.31 2.96
N TRP A 71 -3.99 7.20 2.26
CA TRP A 71 -2.94 6.23 2.59
C TRP A 71 -1.54 6.86 2.50
N VAL A 72 -1.26 7.60 1.44
CA VAL A 72 0.03 8.29 1.29
C VAL A 72 0.19 9.40 2.33
N SER A 73 -0.86 10.17 2.60
CA SER A 73 -0.82 11.23 3.63
C SER A 73 -0.55 10.66 5.02
N PHE A 74 -1.15 9.51 5.35
CA PHE A 74 -0.90 8.81 6.62
C PHE A 74 0.56 8.36 6.73
N MET A 75 1.13 7.84 5.64
CA MET A 75 2.52 7.40 5.58
C MET A 75 3.53 8.53 5.68
N ASP A 76 3.23 9.70 5.11
CA ASP A 76 4.04 10.91 5.28
C ASP A 76 4.13 11.31 6.77
N VAL A 77 3.01 11.24 7.49
CA VAL A 77 2.98 11.51 8.94
C VAL A 77 3.80 10.49 9.72
N LEU A 78 3.65 9.19 9.43
CA LEU A 78 4.42 8.14 10.10
C LEU A 78 5.91 8.24 9.81
N THR A 79 6.29 8.53 8.57
CA THR A 79 7.70 8.67 8.18
C THR A 79 8.36 9.83 8.92
N ARG A 80 7.65 10.96 9.09
CA ARG A 80 8.14 12.08 9.92
C ARG A 80 8.29 11.67 11.38
N TYR A 81 7.28 11.01 11.94
CA TYR A 81 7.31 10.50 13.31
C TYR A 81 8.51 9.59 13.58
N TYR A 82 8.86 8.70 12.64
CA TYR A 82 10.02 7.83 12.78
C TYR A 82 11.35 8.57 12.66
N LYS A 83 11.44 9.60 11.80
CA LYS A 83 12.65 10.42 11.68
C LYS A 83 12.92 11.26 12.93
N GLU A 84 11.88 11.76 13.59
CA GLU A 84 12.00 12.56 14.82
C GLU A 84 12.39 11.73 16.06
N LYS A 85 12.26 10.40 15.99
CA LYS A 85 12.59 9.47 17.08
C LYS A 85 13.92 8.75 16.93
N GLN A 86 14.65 8.98 15.85
CA GLN A 86 16.02 8.49 15.61
C GLN A 86 17.04 9.55 16.01
#